data_AF-A0A946WRR7-F1
#
_entry.id   AF-A0A946WRR7-F1
#
_cell.length_a   1.000
_cell.length_b   1.000
_cell.length_c   1.000
_cell.angle_alpha   90.00
_cell.angle_beta   90.00
_cell.angle_gamma   90.00
#
_symmetry.space_group_name_H-M   'P 1'
#
loop_
_entity.id
_entity.type
_entity.pdbx_description
1 polymer ?
#
loop_
_entity_poly.entity_id
_entity_poly.type
_entity_poly.pdbx_seq_one_letter_code
_entity_poly.pdbx_strand_id
1 'polypeptide(L)'
;MNWFKKLIQRDQTYPSELFDSLQLKFKHFLDLLDQNNRVLKTISDMEEKLREEFLFDMNYVTSSLEDVRSGVLKMIDCMIVLGGDDYKKLQSRYKWIDDEIELILPGSRGIVPDELTINFTDLGKNRAWSVGSKNAHLGELKASLKLPVPDGFAITAWAYKIFLEHNDLQARITDLIESVDITHYDDLARISGQIQSIVMSAKVPDIIIEDINLTLSQIIESDDVKRFSMRSSAIGEDTLFSFAGQYRTYLNVRV
;
A
#
# COMPACT_ATOMS: atom_id res chain seq x y z
N MET A 1 -22.65 -38.93 21.40
CA MET A 1 -23.39 -37.83 22.07
C MET A 1 -24.76 -38.27 22.60
N ASN A 2 -24.83 -39.27 23.50
CA ASN A 2 -26.10 -39.72 24.10
C ASN A 2 -26.46 -39.00 25.42
N TRP A 3 -25.52 -38.28 26.01
CA TRP A 3 -25.74 -37.52 27.25
C TRP A 3 -26.50 -36.22 26.99
N PHE A 4 -26.30 -35.59 25.83
CA PHE A 4 -26.98 -34.36 25.42
C PHE A 4 -28.48 -34.60 25.13
N LYS A 5 -28.84 -35.72 24.50
CA LYS A 5 -30.25 -36.11 24.28
C LYS A 5 -31.01 -36.37 25.59
N LYS A 6 -30.34 -36.83 26.64
CA LYS A 6 -30.94 -37.02 27.97
C LYS A 6 -31.16 -35.72 28.74
N LEU A 7 -30.37 -34.68 28.48
CA LEU A 7 -30.57 -33.35 29.07
C LEU A 7 -31.79 -32.62 28.48
N ILE A 8 -32.19 -33.01 27.26
CA ILE A 8 -33.28 -32.39 26.48
C ILE A 8 -34.65 -33.04 26.77
N GLN A 9 -34.69 -34.25 27.34
CA GLN A 9 -35.92 -34.96 27.68
C GLN A 9 -36.24 -34.89 29.18
N ARG A 10 -36.81 -33.76 29.62
CA ARG A 10 -37.85 -33.59 30.67
C ARG A 10 -37.71 -32.23 31.34
N ASP A 11 -38.48 -31.24 30.85
CA ASP A 11 -39.58 -30.65 31.61
C ASP A 11 -40.36 -29.69 30.71
N GLN A 12 -41.66 -29.94 30.55
CA GLN A 12 -42.59 -29.17 29.74
C GLN A 12 -43.12 -27.95 30.53
N THR A 13 -42.25 -27.00 30.87
CA THR A 13 -42.64 -25.68 31.41
C THR A 13 -41.53 -24.63 31.21
N TYR A 14 -40.88 -24.63 30.04
CA TYR A 14 -40.04 -23.51 29.63
C TYR A 14 -40.80 -22.65 28.61
N PRO A 15 -40.91 -21.33 28.79
CA PRO A 15 -41.45 -20.45 27.75
C PRO A 15 -40.65 -20.69 26.48
N SER A 16 -41.32 -20.94 25.35
CA SER A 16 -40.65 -21.21 24.05
C SER A 16 -39.59 -20.15 23.73
N GLU A 17 -39.88 -18.89 24.08
CA GLU A 17 -38.98 -17.74 23.93
C GLU A 17 -37.63 -17.89 24.66
N LEU A 18 -37.59 -18.54 25.84
CA LEU A 18 -36.34 -18.76 26.58
C LEU A 18 -35.48 -19.82 25.89
N PHE A 19 -36.11 -20.88 25.37
CA PHE A 19 -35.41 -21.92 24.63
C PHE A 19 -34.87 -21.39 23.30
N ASP A 20 -35.67 -20.61 22.58
CA ASP A 20 -35.28 -19.95 21.33
C ASP A 20 -34.12 -18.96 21.56
N SER A 21 -34.19 -18.18 22.64
CA SER A 21 -33.11 -17.26 23.06
C SER A 21 -31.81 -18.00 23.39
N LEU A 22 -31.89 -19.12 24.12
CA LEU A 22 -30.74 -19.94 24.45
C LEU A 22 -30.12 -20.57 23.20
N GLN A 23 -30.95 -21.09 22.29
CA GLN A 23 -30.50 -21.66 21.02
C GLN A 23 -29.82 -20.61 20.13
N LEU A 24 -30.37 -19.39 20.09
CA LEU A 24 -29.77 -18.27 19.36
C LEU A 24 -28.41 -17.89 19.95
N LYS A 25 -28.30 -17.74 21.27
CA LYS A 25 -27.01 -17.47 21.93
C LYS A 25 -26.01 -18.60 21.66
N PHE A 26 -26.42 -19.85 21.77
CA PHE A 26 -25.53 -20.98 21.49
C PHE A 26 -25.01 -20.96 20.05
N LYS A 27 -25.87 -20.62 19.07
CA LYS A 27 -25.44 -20.44 17.68
C LYS A 27 -24.37 -19.35 17.54
N HIS A 28 -24.60 -18.16 18.10
CA HIS A 28 -23.62 -17.07 18.04
C HIS A 28 -22.30 -17.42 18.74
N PHE A 29 -22.34 -18.24 19.79
CA PHE A 29 -21.13 -18.76 20.42
C PHE A 29 -20.34 -19.68 19.48
N LEU A 30 -21.01 -20.58 18.76
CA LEU A 30 -20.36 -21.43 17.76
C LEU A 30 -19.80 -20.60 16.60
N ASP A 31 -20.56 -19.62 16.11
CA ASP A 31 -20.11 -18.72 15.05
C ASP A 31 -18.87 -17.93 15.50
N LEU A 32 -18.83 -17.45 16.74
CA LEU A 32 -17.66 -16.80 17.32
C LEU A 32 -16.43 -17.71 17.32
N LEU A 33 -16.58 -18.97 17.75
CA LEU A 33 -15.48 -19.94 17.77
C LEU A 33 -14.97 -20.25 16.35
N ASP A 34 -15.88 -20.40 15.39
CA ASP A 34 -15.54 -20.62 13.99
C ASP A 34 -14.75 -19.44 13.40
N GLN A 35 -15.22 -18.21 13.63
CA GLN A 35 -14.51 -17.01 13.18
C GLN A 35 -13.14 -16.86 13.86
N ASN A 36 -13.03 -17.15 15.16
CA ASN A 36 -11.75 -17.13 15.87
C ASN A 36 -10.75 -18.11 15.24
N ASN A 37 -11.16 -19.34 14.97
CA ASN A 37 -10.29 -20.34 14.34
C ASN A 37 -9.89 -19.93 12.92
N ARG A 38 -10.81 -19.36 12.13
CA ARG A 38 -10.51 -18.84 10.80
C ARG A 38 -9.46 -17.73 10.86
N VAL A 39 -9.65 -16.74 11.71
CA VAL A 39 -8.71 -15.61 11.86
C VAL A 39 -7.35 -16.10 12.31
N LEU A 40 -7.29 -16.99 13.30
CA LEU A 40 -6.01 -17.57 13.76
C LEU A 40 -5.30 -18.32 12.64
N LYS A 41 -6.02 -19.07 11.80
CA LYS A 41 -5.44 -19.75 10.65
C LYS A 41 -4.83 -18.77 9.65
N THR A 42 -5.53 -17.68 9.31
CA THR A 42 -5.00 -16.64 8.42
C THR A 42 -3.76 -15.97 9.03
N ILE A 43 -3.79 -15.64 10.33
CA ILE A 43 -2.63 -15.07 11.02
C ILE A 43 -1.44 -16.03 10.98
N SER A 44 -1.65 -17.33 11.23
CA SER A 44 -0.59 -18.34 11.15
C SER A 44 0.00 -18.45 9.74
N ASP A 45 -0.82 -18.45 8.68
CA ASP A 45 -0.33 -18.44 7.28
C ASP A 45 0.51 -17.18 7.00
N MET A 46 0.06 -16.02 7.48
CA MET A 46 0.83 -14.76 7.37
C MET A 46 2.16 -14.81 8.14
N GLU A 47 2.17 -15.37 9.35
CA GLU A 47 3.39 -15.53 10.16
C GLU A 47 4.38 -16.54 9.55
N GLU A 48 3.88 -17.62 8.96
CA GLU A 48 4.69 -18.63 8.27
C GLU A 48 5.37 -18.01 7.04
N LYS A 49 4.60 -17.36 6.17
CA LYS A 49 5.15 -16.68 4.99
C LYS A 49 6.10 -15.53 5.32
N LEU A 50 5.94 -14.89 6.48
CA LEU A 50 6.88 -13.86 6.94
C LEU A 50 8.23 -14.44 7.40
N ARG A 51 8.24 -15.67 7.93
CA ARG A 51 9.44 -16.33 8.49
C ARG A 51 10.22 -17.13 7.47
N GLU A 52 9.54 -17.67 6.47
CA GLU A 52 10.12 -18.53 5.45
C GLU A 52 10.49 -17.74 4.18
N GLU A 53 11.27 -18.33 3.27
CA GLU A 53 11.61 -17.71 1.96
C GLU A 53 10.44 -17.80 0.97
N PHE A 54 9.20 -17.56 1.41
CA PHE A 54 8.04 -17.58 0.53
C PHE A 54 7.88 -16.23 -0.15
N LEU A 55 7.72 -16.27 -1.47
CA LEU A 55 7.31 -15.11 -2.24
C LEU A 55 5.80 -14.92 -2.09
N PHE A 56 5.39 -13.74 -1.64
CA PHE A 56 3.99 -13.31 -1.61
C PHE A 56 3.87 -11.87 -2.13
N ASP A 57 2.72 -11.55 -2.72
CA ASP A 57 2.43 -10.25 -3.32
C ASP A 57 1.46 -9.43 -2.46
N MET A 58 1.15 -8.21 -2.92
CA MET A 58 0.18 -7.33 -2.27
C MET A 58 -1.26 -7.86 -2.34
N ASN A 59 -1.58 -8.72 -3.31
CA ASN A 59 -2.90 -9.35 -3.39
C ASN A 59 -3.09 -10.28 -2.20
N TYR A 60 -2.11 -11.12 -1.91
CA TYR A 60 -2.09 -11.95 -0.71
C TYR A 60 -2.22 -11.15 0.57
N VAL A 61 -1.47 -10.04 0.71
CA VAL A 61 -1.56 -9.17 1.89
C VAL A 61 -2.97 -8.60 2.05
N THR A 62 -3.54 -8.06 0.97
CA THR A 62 -4.88 -7.46 0.97
C THR A 62 -5.96 -8.49 1.28
N SER A 63 -5.94 -9.65 0.62
CA SER A 63 -6.95 -10.71 0.84
C SER A 63 -6.87 -11.28 2.26
N SER A 64 -5.65 -11.46 2.80
CA SER A 64 -5.47 -11.97 4.17
C SER A 64 -5.96 -10.96 5.19
N LEU A 65 -5.70 -9.67 4.98
CA LEU A 65 -6.21 -8.61 5.83
C LEU A 65 -7.74 -8.52 5.78
N GLU A 66 -8.35 -8.64 4.60
CA GLU A 66 -9.82 -8.69 4.45
C GLU A 66 -10.44 -9.88 5.21
N ASP A 67 -9.80 -11.04 5.14
CA ASP A 67 -10.22 -12.22 5.89
C ASP A 67 -10.17 -11.99 7.41
N VAL A 68 -9.08 -11.41 7.91
CA VAL A 68 -8.93 -11.05 9.32
C VAL A 68 -9.96 -9.99 9.74
N ARG A 69 -10.12 -8.92 8.95
CA ARG A 69 -11.10 -7.84 9.17
C ARG A 69 -12.52 -8.40 9.29
N SER A 70 -12.95 -9.19 8.31
CA SER A 70 -14.28 -9.80 8.28
C SER A 70 -14.51 -10.71 9.48
N GLY A 71 -13.53 -11.56 9.81
CA GLY A 71 -13.61 -12.47 10.94
C GLY A 71 -13.69 -11.76 12.29
N VAL A 72 -12.84 -10.76 12.51
CA VAL A 72 -12.84 -9.96 13.76
C VAL A 72 -14.14 -9.17 13.93
N LEU A 73 -14.63 -8.54 12.86
CA LEU A 73 -15.90 -7.80 12.93
C LEU A 73 -17.07 -8.72 13.31
N LYS A 74 -17.16 -9.90 12.69
CA LYS A 74 -18.18 -10.91 13.03
C LYS A 74 -18.04 -11.42 14.47
N MET A 75 -16.81 -11.60 14.97
CA MET A 75 -16.59 -11.96 16.38
C MET A 75 -17.12 -10.88 17.31
N ILE A 76 -16.84 -9.61 17.02
CA ILE A 76 -17.34 -8.47 17.81
C ILE A 76 -18.88 -8.46 17.81
N ASP A 77 -19.52 -8.65 16.65
CA ASP A 77 -20.97 -8.72 16.56
C ASP A 77 -21.55 -9.88 17.39
N CYS A 78 -20.93 -11.06 17.34
CA CYS A 78 -21.32 -12.19 18.18
C CYS A 78 -21.14 -11.87 19.68
N MET A 79 -20.05 -11.21 20.08
CA MET A 79 -19.82 -10.81 21.48
C MET A 79 -20.88 -9.81 21.96
N ILE A 80 -21.32 -8.88 21.12
CA ILE A 80 -22.40 -7.94 21.44
C ILE A 80 -23.73 -8.68 21.61
N VAL A 81 -24.05 -9.64 20.75
CA VAL A 81 -25.28 -10.44 20.88
C VAL A 81 -25.26 -11.31 22.15
N LEU A 82 -24.10 -11.87 22.50
CA LEU A 82 -23.94 -12.75 23.65
C LEU A 82 -23.89 -12.01 24.99
N GLY A 83 -23.12 -10.93 25.04
CA GLY A 83 -22.71 -10.23 26.26
C GLY A 83 -23.23 -8.80 26.37
N GLY A 84 -23.98 -8.32 25.38
CA GLY A 84 -24.66 -7.02 25.41
C GLY A 84 -23.75 -5.82 25.15
N ASP A 85 -24.22 -4.66 25.58
CA ASP A 85 -23.70 -3.35 25.18
C ASP A 85 -22.27 -3.06 25.65
N ASP A 86 -21.76 -3.79 26.65
CA ASP A 86 -20.38 -3.64 27.12
C ASP A 86 -19.35 -3.93 26.02
N TYR A 87 -19.70 -4.79 25.06
CA TYR A 87 -18.85 -5.15 23.92
C TYR A 87 -18.93 -4.17 22.75
N LYS A 88 -19.89 -3.22 22.73
CA LYS A 88 -19.99 -2.22 21.65
C LYS A 88 -18.72 -1.36 21.51
N LYS A 89 -17.99 -1.16 22.62
CA LYS A 89 -16.70 -0.43 22.64
C LYS A 89 -15.66 -1.09 21.73
N LEU A 90 -15.76 -2.41 21.49
CA LEU A 90 -14.86 -3.13 20.59
C LEU A 90 -15.03 -2.70 19.14
N GLN A 91 -16.22 -2.28 18.70
CA GLN A 91 -16.42 -1.76 17.34
C GLN A 91 -15.63 -0.47 17.11
N SER A 92 -15.65 0.45 18.08
CA SER A 92 -14.85 1.67 18.02
C SER A 92 -13.35 1.38 18.06
N ARG A 93 -12.93 0.41 18.88
CA ARG A 93 -11.52 0.01 18.96
C ARG A 93 -11.06 -0.66 17.66
N TYR A 94 -11.88 -1.54 17.09
CA TYR A 94 -11.64 -2.15 15.79
C TYR A 94 -11.45 -1.08 14.72
N LYS A 95 -12.39 -0.14 14.60
CA LYS A 95 -12.31 0.93 13.61
C LYS A 95 -11.01 1.75 13.74
N TRP A 96 -10.63 2.11 14.95
CA TRP A 96 -9.39 2.84 15.16
C TRP A 96 -8.15 2.05 14.72
N ILE A 97 -8.08 0.75 15.04
CA ILE A 97 -6.96 -0.10 14.58
C ILE A 97 -6.98 -0.23 13.06
N ASP A 98 -8.17 -0.37 12.48
CA ASP A 98 -8.35 -0.52 11.05
C ASP A 98 -7.89 0.72 10.28
N ASP A 99 -8.27 1.91 10.75
CA ASP A 99 -7.83 3.18 10.19
C ASP A 99 -6.29 3.33 10.28
N GLU A 100 -5.66 2.88 11.38
CA GLU A 100 -4.19 2.88 11.52
C GLU A 100 -3.50 1.90 10.57
N ILE A 101 -4.08 0.70 10.36
CA ILE A 101 -3.58 -0.28 9.38
C ILE A 101 -3.65 0.31 7.96
N GLU A 102 -4.75 0.99 7.63
CA GLU A 102 -4.86 1.65 6.32
C GLU A 102 -3.73 2.64 6.11
N LEU A 103 -3.37 3.46 7.11
CA LEU A 103 -2.30 4.45 6.97
C LEU A 103 -0.91 3.87 6.68
N ILE A 104 -0.65 2.61 7.05
CA ILE A 104 0.63 1.94 6.80
C ILE A 104 0.64 1.09 5.52
N LEU A 105 -0.52 0.76 4.97
CA LEU A 105 -0.61 -0.03 3.74
C LEU A 105 -0.01 0.74 2.54
N PRO A 106 0.74 0.07 1.65
CA PRO A 106 1.23 0.67 0.41
C PRO A 106 0.06 1.19 -0.44
N GLY A 107 0.16 2.45 -0.89
CA GLY A 107 -0.87 3.08 -1.73
C GLY A 107 -1.95 3.88 -0.97
N SER A 108 -2.03 3.75 0.35
CA SER A 108 -3.05 4.46 1.15
C SER A 108 -2.81 5.96 1.29
N ARG A 109 -1.55 6.39 1.18
CA ARG A 109 -1.22 7.81 0.99
C ARG A 109 -1.22 8.09 -0.50
N GLY A 110 -2.36 8.57 -0.99
CA GLY A 110 -2.47 9.04 -2.36
C GLY A 110 -1.41 10.11 -2.66
N ILE A 111 -0.90 10.12 -3.89
CA ILE A 111 -0.05 11.20 -4.36
C ILE A 111 -0.92 12.47 -4.40
N VAL A 112 -0.57 13.42 -3.54
CA VAL A 112 -1.25 14.71 -3.40
C VAL A 112 -0.87 15.66 -4.54
N PRO A 113 -1.76 16.57 -4.94
CA PRO A 113 -1.41 17.62 -5.89
C PRO A 113 -0.20 18.44 -5.42
N ASP A 114 0.77 18.62 -6.31
CA ASP A 114 2.00 19.37 -6.05
C ASP A 114 2.51 20.00 -7.36
N GLU A 115 3.64 20.68 -7.31
CA GLU A 115 4.37 21.16 -8.50
C GLU A 115 4.81 19.98 -9.38
N LEU A 116 5.03 20.19 -10.68
CA LEU A 116 5.48 19.13 -11.60
C LEU A 116 7.00 18.92 -11.52
N THR A 117 7.74 20.00 -11.37
CA THR A 117 9.17 20.01 -11.07
C THR A 117 9.47 20.92 -9.88
N ILE A 118 10.52 20.59 -9.11
CA ILE A 118 10.96 21.40 -7.97
C ILE A 118 12.49 21.53 -8.00
N ASN A 119 13.00 22.76 -7.97
CA ASN A 119 14.44 23.04 -7.92
C ASN A 119 15.05 22.55 -6.59
N PHE A 120 16.32 22.11 -6.63
CA PHE A 120 17.01 21.65 -5.43
C PHE A 120 17.20 22.75 -4.38
N THR A 121 17.17 24.02 -4.78
CA THR A 121 17.17 25.17 -3.86
C THR A 121 15.90 25.28 -3.03
N ASP A 122 14.79 24.73 -3.51
CA ASP A 122 13.47 24.80 -2.89
C ASP A 122 13.05 23.44 -2.29
N LEU A 123 13.95 22.46 -2.28
CA LEU A 123 13.76 21.14 -1.68
C LEU A 123 14.35 21.05 -0.28
N GLY A 124 13.65 20.33 0.60
CA GLY A 124 14.12 19.93 1.92
C GLY A 124 13.57 18.56 2.33
N LYS A 125 13.99 18.05 3.49
CA LYS A 125 13.58 16.72 4.01
C LYS A 125 12.06 16.51 4.09
N ASN A 126 11.30 17.58 4.31
CA ASN A 126 9.84 17.53 4.36
C ASN A 126 9.17 17.21 3.00
N ARG A 127 9.89 17.37 1.89
CA ARG A 127 9.41 17.08 0.52
C ARG A 127 9.72 15.64 0.07
N ALA A 128 10.18 14.75 0.95
CA ALA A 128 10.48 13.35 0.59
C ALA A 128 9.28 12.60 -0.01
N TRP A 129 8.05 12.95 0.40
CA TRP A 129 6.83 12.39 -0.17
C TRP A 129 6.50 12.95 -1.56
N SER A 130 7.07 14.08 -1.95
CA SER A 130 6.89 14.67 -3.28
C SER A 130 7.91 14.17 -4.29
N VAL A 131 9.17 13.97 -3.87
CA VAL A 131 10.30 13.75 -4.80
C VAL A 131 11.16 12.52 -4.49
N GLY A 132 10.82 11.76 -3.45
CA GLY A 132 11.62 10.66 -2.93
C GLY A 132 12.79 11.11 -2.04
N SER A 133 13.32 10.16 -1.26
CA SER A 133 14.31 10.44 -0.20
C SER A 133 15.63 10.98 -0.75
N LYS A 134 16.11 10.48 -1.90
CA LYS A 134 17.40 10.93 -2.48
C LYS A 134 17.36 12.39 -2.89
N ASN A 135 16.31 12.81 -3.60
CA ASN A 135 16.14 14.21 -4.00
C ASN A 135 15.93 15.11 -2.78
N ALA A 136 15.13 14.68 -1.80
CA ALA A 136 14.93 15.43 -0.56
C ALA A 136 16.24 15.59 0.23
N HIS A 137 17.10 14.57 0.27
CA HIS A 137 18.44 14.67 0.86
C HIS A 137 19.33 15.64 0.09
N LEU A 138 19.38 15.57 -1.25
CA LEU A 138 20.18 16.52 -2.06
C LEU A 138 19.71 17.97 -1.84
N GLY A 139 18.40 18.19 -1.79
CA GLY A 139 17.80 19.48 -1.45
C GLY A 139 18.24 19.96 -0.07
N GLU A 140 18.15 19.10 0.95
CA GLU A 140 18.59 19.43 2.32
C GLU A 140 20.07 19.82 2.37
N LEU A 141 20.94 19.08 1.68
CA LEU A 141 22.37 19.38 1.62
C LEU A 141 22.62 20.76 0.97
N LYS A 142 21.84 21.13 -0.06
CA LYS A 142 21.98 22.37 -0.81
C LYS A 142 21.33 23.57 -0.09
N ALA A 143 20.04 23.47 0.23
CA ALA A 143 19.24 24.57 0.76
C ALA A 143 19.51 24.84 2.25
N SER A 144 19.54 23.80 3.09
CA SER A 144 19.72 23.94 4.54
C SER A 144 21.19 24.01 4.94
N LEU A 145 22.01 23.07 4.44
CA LEU A 145 23.41 22.95 4.86
C LEU A 145 24.39 23.74 3.99
N LYS A 146 23.94 24.29 2.86
CA LYS A 146 24.75 25.10 1.93
C LYS A 146 26.04 24.40 1.49
N LEU A 147 25.99 23.06 1.36
CA LEU A 147 27.08 22.27 0.84
C LEU A 147 27.14 22.35 -0.69
N PRO A 148 28.31 22.12 -1.31
CA PRO A 148 28.46 22.15 -2.76
C PRO A 148 27.72 20.96 -3.40
N VAL A 149 26.45 21.18 -3.72
CA VAL A 149 25.59 20.27 -4.49
C VAL A 149 25.37 20.89 -5.87
N PRO A 150 25.57 20.15 -6.97
CA PRO A 150 25.27 20.64 -8.32
C PRO A 150 23.84 21.17 -8.42
N ASP A 151 23.63 22.17 -9.28
CA ASP A 151 22.28 22.61 -9.63
C ASP A 151 21.51 21.49 -10.33
N GLY A 152 20.19 21.51 -10.12
CA GLY A 152 19.31 20.44 -10.54
C GLY A 152 17.93 20.62 -9.96
N PHE A 153 17.03 19.76 -10.43
CA PHE A 153 15.64 19.74 -10.03
C PHE A 153 15.14 18.30 -9.97
N ALA A 154 14.03 18.09 -9.27
CA ALA A 154 13.33 16.82 -9.20
C ALA A 154 12.03 16.90 -10.02
N ILE A 155 11.72 15.83 -10.75
CA ILE A 155 10.38 15.59 -11.27
C ILE A 155 9.57 14.94 -10.14
N THR A 156 8.40 15.48 -9.82
CA THR A 156 7.63 15.05 -8.66
C THR A 156 6.84 13.76 -8.92
N ALA A 157 6.43 13.09 -7.85
CA ALA A 157 5.49 11.99 -7.91
C ALA A 157 4.12 12.44 -8.46
N TRP A 158 3.77 13.72 -8.31
CA TRP A 158 2.57 14.28 -8.92
C TRP A 158 2.65 14.29 -10.45
N ALA A 159 3.79 14.70 -11.02
CA ALA A 159 4.03 14.57 -12.45
C ALA A 159 3.96 13.10 -12.93
N TYR A 160 4.51 12.17 -12.14
CA TYR A 160 4.38 10.73 -12.41
C TYR A 160 2.92 10.26 -12.41
N LYS A 161 2.11 10.71 -11.44
CA LYS A 161 0.67 10.39 -11.40
C LYS A 161 -0.08 10.92 -12.62
N ILE A 162 0.14 12.17 -13.00
CA ILE A 162 -0.47 12.77 -14.20
C ILE A 162 -0.06 12.00 -15.46
N PHE A 163 1.21 11.58 -15.56
CA PHE A 163 1.69 10.76 -16.66
C PHE A 163 0.95 9.41 -16.74
N LEU A 164 0.74 8.73 -15.62
CA LEU A 164 -0.03 7.47 -15.58
C LEU A 164 -1.50 7.68 -15.97
N GLU A 165 -2.14 8.70 -15.41
CA GLU A 165 -3.55 9.01 -15.66
C GLU A 165 -3.80 9.42 -17.12
N HIS A 166 -2.93 10.24 -17.70
CA HIS A 166 -3.05 10.67 -19.11
C HIS A 166 -3.01 9.52 -20.12
N ASN A 167 -2.39 8.40 -19.75
CA ASN A 167 -2.16 7.25 -20.63
C ASN A 167 -2.99 6.02 -20.22
N ASP A 168 -3.93 6.17 -19.26
CA ASP A 168 -4.71 5.07 -18.68
C ASP A 168 -3.83 3.89 -18.23
N LEU A 169 -2.62 4.17 -17.76
CA LEU A 169 -1.62 3.14 -17.47
C LEU A 169 -1.94 2.39 -16.18
N GLN A 170 -2.52 3.08 -15.18
CA GLN A 170 -2.71 2.51 -13.85
C GLN A 170 -3.55 1.22 -13.91
N ALA A 171 -4.73 1.27 -14.53
CA ALA A 171 -5.60 0.11 -14.64
C ALA A 171 -4.93 -1.04 -15.40
N ARG A 172 -4.28 -0.74 -16.54
CA ARG A 172 -3.60 -1.74 -17.38
C ARG A 172 -2.44 -2.41 -16.66
N ILE A 173 -1.68 -1.66 -15.86
CA ILE A 173 -0.58 -2.19 -15.05
C ILE A 173 -1.15 -3.07 -13.93
N THR A 174 -2.20 -2.61 -13.26
CA THR A 174 -2.90 -3.41 -12.23
C THR A 174 -3.39 -4.74 -12.77
N ASP A 175 -4.11 -4.74 -13.90
CA ASP A 175 -4.61 -5.97 -14.53
C ASP A 175 -3.47 -6.97 -14.86
N LEU A 176 -2.34 -6.46 -15.33
CA LEU A 176 -1.17 -7.29 -15.62
C LEU A 176 -0.52 -7.87 -14.37
N ILE A 177 -0.40 -7.07 -13.31
CA ILE A 177 0.14 -7.52 -12.03
C ILE A 177 -0.79 -8.56 -11.40
N GLU A 178 -2.11 -8.36 -11.45
CA GLU A 178 -3.07 -9.34 -10.93
C GLU A 178 -3.05 -10.67 -11.69
N SER A 179 -2.62 -10.65 -12.95
CA SER A 179 -2.49 -11.87 -13.78
C SER A 179 -1.18 -12.63 -13.57
N VAL A 180 -0.22 -12.10 -12.81
CA VAL A 180 1.11 -12.70 -12.68
C VAL A 180 1.15 -13.78 -11.61
N ASP A 181 1.71 -14.93 -11.95
CA ASP A 181 2.12 -15.90 -10.95
C ASP A 181 3.57 -15.60 -10.53
N ILE A 182 3.73 -15.03 -9.34
CA ILE A 182 5.03 -14.65 -8.77
C ILE A 182 5.95 -15.84 -8.49
N THR A 183 5.43 -17.07 -8.52
CA THR A 183 6.24 -18.29 -8.32
C THR A 183 6.88 -18.77 -9.62
N HIS A 184 6.45 -18.26 -10.76
CA HIS A 184 6.96 -18.62 -12.09
C HIS A 184 7.80 -17.48 -12.68
N TYR A 185 9.12 -17.68 -12.71
CA TYR A 185 10.07 -16.66 -13.20
C TYR A 185 9.79 -16.20 -14.64
N ASP A 186 9.40 -17.13 -15.52
CA ASP A 186 9.11 -16.79 -16.93
C ASP A 186 7.89 -15.87 -17.06
N ASP A 187 6.88 -16.06 -16.21
CA ASP A 187 5.71 -15.16 -16.16
C ASP A 187 6.07 -13.79 -15.60
N LEU A 188 6.89 -13.74 -14.55
CA LEU A 188 7.43 -12.48 -14.03
C LEU A 188 8.22 -11.70 -15.09
N ALA A 189 9.11 -12.37 -15.82
CA ALA A 189 9.91 -11.74 -16.86
C ALA A 189 9.04 -11.23 -18.02
N ARG A 190 8.06 -12.03 -18.44
CA ARG A 190 7.11 -11.67 -19.51
C ARG A 190 6.24 -10.48 -19.11
N ILE A 191 5.60 -10.52 -17.94
CA ILE A 191 4.73 -9.44 -17.45
C ILE A 191 5.54 -8.17 -17.20
N SER A 192 6.73 -8.27 -16.61
CA SER A 192 7.63 -7.12 -16.43
C SER A 192 8.02 -6.48 -17.78
N GLY A 193 8.36 -7.29 -18.77
CA GLY A 193 8.66 -6.82 -20.12
C GLY A 193 7.46 -6.14 -20.79
N GLN A 194 6.26 -6.68 -20.60
CA GLN A 194 5.03 -6.05 -21.08
C GLN A 194 4.82 -4.69 -20.42
N ILE A 195 4.84 -4.60 -19.09
CA ILE A 195 4.69 -3.34 -18.33
C ILE A 195 5.70 -2.30 -18.80
N GLN A 196 6.98 -2.67 -18.93
CA GLN A 196 8.03 -1.79 -19.44
C GLN A 196 7.69 -1.28 -20.85
N SER A 197 7.23 -2.15 -21.75
CA SER A 197 6.85 -1.76 -23.10
C SER A 197 5.71 -0.73 -23.10
N ILE A 198 4.70 -0.89 -22.23
CA ILE A 198 3.56 0.04 -22.19
C ILE A 198 4.01 1.42 -21.70
N VAL A 199 4.78 1.45 -20.62
CA VAL A 199 5.33 2.68 -20.04
C VAL A 199 6.25 3.39 -21.04
N MET A 200 7.10 2.65 -21.76
CA MET A 200 8.00 3.22 -22.78
C MET A 200 7.25 3.74 -24.02
N SER A 201 6.07 3.20 -24.31
CA SER A 201 5.23 3.62 -25.44
C SER A 201 4.28 4.78 -25.13
N ALA A 202 4.14 5.13 -23.85
CA ALA A 202 3.22 6.15 -23.37
C ALA A 202 3.70 7.57 -23.73
N LYS A 203 2.75 8.47 -24.00
CA LYS A 203 3.05 9.87 -24.32
C LYS A 203 3.27 10.64 -23.02
N VAL A 204 4.37 11.38 -22.92
CA VAL A 204 4.53 12.37 -21.84
C VAL A 204 3.57 13.54 -22.12
N PRO A 205 2.67 13.89 -21.18
CA PRO A 205 1.76 15.03 -21.31
C PRO A 205 2.49 16.34 -21.62
N ASP A 206 1.91 17.16 -22.50
CA ASP A 206 2.56 18.40 -22.96
C ASP A 206 2.83 19.36 -21.79
N ILE A 207 1.94 19.42 -20.78
CA ILE A 207 2.13 20.21 -19.56
C ILE A 207 3.39 19.81 -18.76
N ILE A 208 3.74 18.52 -18.74
CA ILE A 208 4.95 18.03 -18.06
C ILE A 208 6.19 18.40 -18.88
N ILE A 209 6.11 18.28 -20.21
CA ILE A 209 7.20 18.66 -21.12
C ILE A 209 7.49 20.16 -20.99
N GLU A 210 6.46 20.99 -21.00
CA GLU A 210 6.57 22.44 -20.85
C GLU A 210 7.20 22.84 -19.52
N ASP A 211 6.76 22.24 -18.41
CA ASP A 211 7.29 22.52 -17.07
C ASP A 211 8.77 22.09 -16.94
N ILE A 212 9.12 20.90 -17.44
CA ILE A 212 10.52 20.43 -17.48
C ILE A 212 11.38 21.39 -18.29
N ASN A 213 10.93 21.81 -19.48
CA ASN A 213 11.70 22.71 -20.33
C ASN A 213 11.89 24.10 -19.69
N LEU A 214 10.86 24.60 -19.00
CA LEU A 214 10.93 25.87 -18.28
C LEU A 214 11.99 25.80 -17.17
N THR A 215 11.90 24.80 -16.29
CA THR A 215 12.84 24.60 -15.17
C THR A 215 14.26 24.35 -15.67
N LEU A 216 14.41 23.58 -16.74
CA LEU A 216 15.70 23.30 -17.35
C LEU A 216 16.34 24.55 -17.96
N SER A 217 15.55 25.42 -18.61
CA SER A 217 16.04 26.69 -19.16
C SER A 217 16.57 27.62 -18.07
N GLN A 218 15.88 27.69 -16.92
CA GLN A 218 16.33 28.49 -15.77
C GLN A 218 17.70 28.03 -15.24
N ILE A 219 17.95 26.72 -15.22
CA ILE A 219 19.23 26.16 -14.76
C ILE A 219 20.34 26.44 -15.78
N ILE A 220 20.07 26.26 -17.08
CA ILE A 220 21.06 26.50 -18.15
C ILE A 220 21.40 28.00 -18.28
N GLU A 221 20.45 28.90 -18.03
CA GLU A 221 20.76 30.33 -18.00
C GLU A 221 21.66 30.72 -16.82
N SER A 222 21.59 29.97 -15.72
CA SER A 222 22.34 30.26 -14.49
C SER A 222 23.79 29.75 -14.51
N ASP A 223 24.12 28.76 -15.35
CA ASP A 223 25.43 28.11 -15.39
C ASP A 223 25.75 27.56 -16.80
N ASP A 224 27.02 27.36 -17.19
CA ASP A 224 27.40 26.78 -18.51
C ASP A 224 27.21 25.25 -18.55
N VAL A 225 26.14 24.75 -17.92
CA VAL A 225 25.83 23.32 -17.78
C VAL A 225 25.22 22.81 -19.08
N LYS A 226 25.92 21.87 -19.73
CA LYS A 226 25.49 21.25 -21.01
C LYS A 226 25.08 19.79 -20.88
N ARG A 227 25.18 19.23 -19.66
CA ARG A 227 25.07 17.78 -19.40
C ARG A 227 24.42 17.54 -18.05
N PHE A 228 23.45 16.65 -18.02
CA PHE A 228 22.69 16.29 -16.83
C PHE A 228 22.86 14.80 -16.49
N SER A 229 22.66 14.47 -15.22
CA SER A 229 22.48 13.09 -14.77
C SER A 229 21.01 12.87 -14.40
N MET A 230 20.35 11.93 -15.06
CA MET A 230 18.99 11.52 -14.70
C MET A 230 19.07 10.32 -13.76
N ARG A 231 18.53 10.48 -12.55
CA ARG A 231 18.60 9.47 -11.48
C ARG A 231 17.19 9.24 -10.93
N SER A 232 16.87 7.99 -10.63
CA SER A 232 15.64 7.68 -9.90
C SER A 232 15.74 8.14 -8.44
N SER A 233 14.60 8.56 -7.92
CA SER A 233 14.39 8.84 -6.50
C SER A 233 12.97 8.40 -6.18
N ALA A 234 12.81 7.19 -5.66
CA ALA A 234 11.49 6.65 -5.35
C ALA A 234 11.01 7.12 -3.96
N ILE A 235 9.70 7.30 -3.80
CA ILE A 235 9.09 7.52 -2.48
C ILE A 235 9.27 6.24 -1.66
N GLY A 236 9.72 6.37 -0.42
CA GLY A 236 9.98 5.24 0.47
C GLY A 236 11.29 4.50 0.18
N GLU A 237 12.07 4.95 -0.82
CA GLU A 237 13.46 4.54 -0.97
C GLU A 237 14.24 4.92 0.30
N ASP A 238 15.04 4.00 0.84
CA ASP A 238 15.71 4.09 2.16
C ASP A 238 14.82 3.83 3.40
N THR A 239 13.64 3.22 3.24
CA THR A 239 12.97 2.49 4.34
C THR A 239 13.57 1.07 4.49
N LEU A 240 12.97 0.14 5.26
CA LEU A 240 13.52 -1.19 5.62
C LEU A 240 14.13 -2.04 4.46
N PHE A 241 13.92 -1.67 3.19
CA PHE A 241 14.43 -2.33 2.00
C PHE A 241 15.42 -1.42 1.21
N SER A 242 16.59 -1.96 0.90
CA SER A 242 17.56 -1.33 0.00
C SER A 242 17.24 -1.69 -1.45
N PHE A 243 17.01 -0.69 -2.30
CA PHE A 243 16.72 -0.85 -3.73
C PHE A 243 17.97 -0.80 -4.62
N ALA A 244 19.14 -1.14 -4.05
CA ALA A 244 20.41 -1.06 -4.75
C ALA A 244 20.40 -1.88 -6.05
N GLY A 245 20.69 -1.23 -7.18
CA GLY A 245 20.78 -1.89 -8.50
C GLY A 245 19.46 -2.09 -9.23
N GLN A 246 18.30 -1.77 -8.64
CA GLN A 246 16.99 -1.95 -9.31
C GLN A 246 16.64 -0.79 -10.24
N TYR A 247 17.16 0.41 -9.98
CA TYR A 247 16.81 1.60 -10.76
C TYR A 247 17.90 2.02 -11.74
N ARG A 248 17.47 2.55 -12.89
CA ARG A 248 18.38 3.07 -13.92
C ARG A 248 18.88 4.47 -13.56
N THR A 249 20.16 4.71 -13.83
CA THR A 249 20.78 6.04 -13.82
C THR A 249 21.36 6.29 -15.21
N TYR A 250 21.03 7.44 -15.79
CA TYR A 250 21.60 7.91 -17.05
C TYR A 250 22.53 9.08 -16.75
N LEU A 251 23.78 8.94 -17.16
CA LEU A 251 24.80 9.98 -17.00
C LEU A 251 25.02 10.69 -18.34
N ASN A 252 25.49 11.94 -18.27
CA ASN A 252 25.94 12.68 -19.44
C ASN A 252 24.84 12.86 -20.52
N VAL A 253 23.59 13.01 -20.07
CA VAL A 253 22.46 13.32 -20.93
C VAL A 253 22.61 14.74 -21.43
N ARG A 254 22.56 14.92 -22.74
CA ARG A 254 22.65 16.23 -23.39
C ARG A 254 21.24 16.77 -23.60
N VAL A 255 21.11 18.08 -23.46
CA VAL A 255 19.90 18.85 -23.75
C VAL A 255 20.18 19.79 -24.89
#